data_AF-A0A524FG47-F1
#
_entry.id   AF-A0A524FG47-F1
#
_cell.length_a   1.000
_cell.length_b   1.000
_cell.length_c   1.000
_cell.angle_alpha   90.00
_cell.angle_beta   90.00
_cell.angle_gamma   90.00
#
_symmetry.space_group_name_H-M   'P 1'
#
loop_
_entity.id
_entity.type
_entity.pdbx_description
1 polymer ?
#
loop_
_entity_poly.entity_id
_entity_poly.type
_entity_poly.pdbx_seq_one_letter_code
_entity_poly.pdbx_strand_id
1 'polypeptide(L)' 'MKQVSELLETGIYETFTAEKTMTVKDLLKELNLEGKYFGILINGKKATEDQKITAEDEIVILPHS' A
#
# COMPACT_ATOMS: atom_id res chain seq x y z
N MET A 1 -12.30 -2.68 -13.23
CA MET A 1 -11.23 -1.86 -12.64
C MET A 1 -11.88 -0.96 -11.61
N LYS A 2 -11.69 -1.21 -10.31
CA LYS A 2 -12.18 -0.32 -9.25
C LYS A 2 -11.12 0.77 -9.07
N GLN A 3 -11.54 2.03 -9.10
CA GLN A 3 -10.66 3.19 -9.06
C GLN A 3 -10.08 3.35 -7.65
N VAL A 4 -8.76 3.17 -7.54
CA VAL A 4 -7.94 3.53 -6.35
C VAL A 4 -8.17 5.00 -5.93
N SER A 5 -8.69 5.84 -6.84
CA SER A 5 -9.02 7.24 -6.59
C SER A 5 -10.17 7.47 -5.61
N GLU A 6 -11.21 6.62 -5.58
CA GLU A 6 -12.32 6.75 -4.61
C GLU A 6 -11.92 6.34 -3.18
N LEU A 7 -10.84 5.57 -3.04
CA LEU A 7 -10.34 5.08 -1.75
C LEU A 7 -9.61 6.15 -0.94
N LEU A 8 -9.02 7.12 -1.63
CA LEU A 8 -8.31 8.24 -1.00
C LEU A 8 -9.26 9.29 -0.40
N GLU A 9 -10.45 9.45 -0.96
CA GLU A 9 -11.47 10.40 -0.46
C GLU A 9 -12.25 9.88 0.75
N THR A 10 -12.27 8.57 0.95
CA THR A 10 -13.13 7.92 1.96
C THR A 10 -12.41 7.64 3.28
N GLY A 11 -11.09 7.79 3.34
CA GLY A 11 -10.29 7.41 4.52
C GLY A 11 -10.30 5.90 4.80
N ILE A 12 -10.65 5.09 3.79
CA ILE A 12 -10.79 3.64 3.93
C ILE A 12 -9.41 2.99 3.90
N TYR A 13 -9.14 2.20 4.92
CA TYR A 13 -7.98 1.32 5.01
C TYR A 13 -8.23 0.10 4.12
N GLU A 14 -7.47 -0.05 3.03
CA GLU A 14 -7.47 -1.29 2.25
C GLU A 14 -6.28 -2.16 2.62
N THR A 15 -6.57 -3.43 2.90
CA THR A 15 -5.60 -4.51 3.02
C THR A 15 -5.29 -5.04 1.63
N PHE A 16 -4.06 -4.85 1.17
CA PHE A 16 -3.54 -5.42 -0.06
C PHE A 16 -2.75 -6.69 0.25
N THR A 17 -2.90 -7.70 -0.61
CA THR A 17 -2.06 -8.90 -0.63
C THR A 17 -1.31 -8.91 -1.95
N ALA A 18 0.02 -8.90 -1.91
CA ALA A 18 0.83 -8.85 -3.13
C ALA A 18 0.82 -10.21 -3.83
N GLU A 19 0.45 -10.31 -5.12
CA GLU A 19 0.46 -11.61 -5.81
C GLU A 19 1.87 -12.19 -6.03
N LYS A 20 2.90 -11.34 -5.92
CA LYS A 20 4.31 -11.67 -6.17
C LYS A 20 5.21 -10.93 -5.19
N THR A 21 6.40 -11.49 -4.96
CA THR A 21 7.43 -10.79 -4.17
C THR A 21 7.85 -9.51 -4.89
N MET A 22 7.52 -8.37 -4.30
CA MET A 22 7.87 -7.04 -4.82
C MET A 22 8.25 -6.11 -3.67
N THR A 23 8.62 -4.87 -3.96
CA THR A 23 8.82 -3.86 -2.90
C THR A 23 7.55 -3.07 -2.66
N VAL A 24 7.44 -2.45 -1.49
CA VAL A 24 6.37 -1.49 -1.20
C VAL A 24 6.34 -0.38 -2.25
N LYS A 25 7.50 0.10 -2.69
CA LYS A 25 7.63 1.08 -3.77
C LYS A 25 6.98 0.62 -5.08
N ASP A 26 7.21 -0.64 -5.47
CA ASP A 26 6.60 -1.21 -6.68
C ASP A 26 5.08 -1.27 -6.55
N LEU A 27 4.56 -1.67 -5.38
CA LEU A 27 3.12 -1.70 -5.10
C LEU A 27 2.51 -0.30 -5.19
N LEU A 28 3.13 0.71 -4.57
CA LEU A 28 2.66 2.10 -4.67
C LEU A 28 2.63 2.59 -6.12
N LYS A 29 3.60 2.18 -6.93
CA LYS A 29 3.64 2.46 -8.37
C LYS A 29 2.51 1.82 -9.13
N GLU A 30 2.22 0.54 -8.89
CA GLU A 30 1.09 -0.14 -9.52
C GLU A 30 -0.26 0.51 -9.15
N LEU A 31 -0.38 1.00 -7.92
CA LEU A 31 -1.56 1.69 -7.43
C LEU A 31 -1.62 3.17 -7.83
N ASN A 32 -0.61 3.68 -8.55
CA ASN A 32 -0.48 5.09 -8.92
C ASN A 32 -0.54 6.03 -7.71
N LEU A 33 0.07 5.58 -6.61
CA LEU A 33 0.19 6.25 -5.32
C LEU A 33 1.60 6.83 -5.10
N GLU A 34 2.46 6.80 -6.12
CA GLU A 34 3.81 7.37 -6.08
C GLU A 34 3.81 8.86 -5.69
N GLY A 35 4.70 9.23 -4.76
CA GLY A 35 4.91 10.63 -4.36
C GLY A 35 3.87 11.21 -3.41
N LYS A 36 2.89 10.42 -2.96
CA LYS A 36 1.96 10.79 -1.89
C LYS A 36 2.46 10.24 -0.55
N TYR A 37 2.31 11.02 0.51
CA TYR A 37 2.67 10.59 1.86
C TYR A 37 1.61 9.62 2.38
N PHE A 38 1.97 8.34 2.43
CA PHE A 38 1.16 7.28 3.04
C PHE A 38 1.89 6.64 4.21
N GLY A 39 1.17 6.34 5.28
CA GLY A 39 1.65 5.46 6.33
C GLY A 39 1.47 4.02 5.89
N ILE A 40 2.56 3.27 5.69
CA ILE A 40 2.48 1.89 5.23
C ILE A 40 2.79 0.97 6.39
N LEU A 41 1.86 0.05 6.67
CA LEU A 41 2.06 -1.02 7.65
C LEU A 41 2.09 -2.35 6.93
N ILE A 42 3.06 -3.20 7.25
CA ILE A 42 3.11 -4.60 6.82
C ILE A 42 3.00 -5.46 8.07
N ASN A 43 2.01 -6.35 8.11
CA ASN A 43 1.73 -7.21 9.27
C ASN A 43 1.64 -6.39 10.58
N GLY A 44 1.02 -5.21 10.50
CA GLY A 44 0.88 -4.28 11.62
C GLY A 44 2.15 -3.49 12.02
N LYS A 45 3.26 -3.61 11.28
CA LYS A 45 4.51 -2.87 11.53
C LYS A 45 4.78 -1.84 10.46
N LYS A 46 5.25 -0.65 10.85
CA LYS A 46 5.61 0.40 9.90
C LYS A 46 6.70 -0.08 8.95
N ALA A 47 6.43 0.08 7.66
CA ALA A 47 7.30 -0.33 6.58
C ALA A 47 7.91 0.89 5.89
N THR A 48 9.04 0.67 5.22
CA THR A 48 9.65 1.63 4.31
C THR A 48 9.35 1.24 2.86
N GLU A 49 9.55 2.17 1.92
CA GLU A 49 9.32 1.92 0.50
C GLU A 49 10.22 0.80 -0.07
N ASP A 50 11.41 0.62 0.49
CA ASP A 50 12.36 -0.44 0.08
C ASP A 50 12.08 -1.81 0.71
N GLN A 51 11.12 -1.89 1.64
CA GLN A 51 10.75 -3.14 2.28
C GLN A 51 10.17 -4.10 1.25
N LYS A 52 10.66 -5.35 1.24
CA LYS A 52 10.08 -6.41 0.42
C LYS A 52 8.80 -6.92 1.06
N ILE A 53 7.80 -7.14 0.22
CA ILE A 53 6.50 -7.71 0.54
C ILE A 53 6.29 -8.99 -0.27
N THR A 54 5.60 -9.94 0.33
CA THR A 54 5.25 -11.23 -0.23
C THR A 54 3.73 -11.41 -0.23
N ALA A 55 3.25 -12.50 -0.83
CA ALA A 55 1.82 -12.81 -0.87
C ALA A 55 1.21 -13.18 0.47
N GLU A 56 2.05 -13.49 1.45
CA GLU A 56 1.63 -13.81 2.81
C GLU A 56 1.57 -12.57 3.71
N ASP A 57 2.09 -11.44 3.23
CA ASP A 57 2.16 -10.20 3.98
C ASP A 57 0.86 -9.39 3.85
N GLU A 58 0.33 -8.96 4.98
CA GLU A 58 -0.81 -8.04 5.05
C GLU A 58 -0.32 -6.61 4.94
N ILE A 59 -0.63 -5.94 3.82
CA ILE A 59 -0.19 -4.56 3.57
C ILE A 59 -1.36 -3.60 3.81
N VAL A 60 -1.18 -2.64 4.70
CA VAL A 60 -2.15 -1.59 5.01
C VAL A 60 -1.56 -0.24 4.60
N ILE A 61 -2.32 0.50 3.80
CA ILE A 61 -1.95 1.85 3.35
C ILE A 61 -2.87 2.85 4.06
N LEU A 62 -2.28 3.72 4.87
CA LEU A 62 -2.96 4.76 5.62
C LEU A 62 -2.80 6.11 4.88
N PRO A 63 -3.89 6.78 4.47
CA PRO A 63 -3.81 8.15 3.98
C PRO A 63 -3.29 9.07 5.08
N HIS A 64 -2.24 9.83 4.79
CA HIS A 64 -1.85 10.94 5.65
C HIS A 64 -2.73 12.14 5.31
N SER A 65 -3.44 12.66 6.31
CA SER A 65 -4.29 13.85 6.17
C SER A 65 -3.48 15.12 5.94
#